data_AF-A0A248KJT3-F1
#
_entry.id   AF-A0A248KJT3-F1
#
_cell.length_a   1.000
_cell.length_b   1.000
_cell.length_c   1.000
_cell.angle_alpha   90.00
_cell.angle_beta   90.00
_cell.angle_gamma   90.00
#
_symmetry.space_group_name_H-M   'P 1'
#
loop_
_entity.id
_entity.type
_entity.pdbx_description
1 polymer ?
#
loop_
_entity_poly.entity_id
_entity_poly.type
_entity_poly.pdbx_seq_one_letter_code
_entity_poly.pdbx_strand_id
1 'polypeptide(L)'
;MKKIITAIFLSGCAFASTAAQINGKYPVCISRESFDKLQAILKHGDESAFKKIMKTECFMPQEGMPVEKVVARGWTDGVAQLKVYADGELYDVWTNTESLQK
;
A
#
# COMPACT_ATOMS: atom_id res chain seq x y z
N MET A 1 -11.57 -4.61 -59.21
CA MET A 1 -12.04 -4.38 -57.83
C MET A 1 -12.18 -5.73 -57.13
N LYS A 2 -11.29 -6.05 -56.18
CA LYS A 2 -11.43 -7.21 -55.28
C LYS A 2 -11.08 -6.71 -53.88
N LYS A 3 -12.11 -6.60 -53.03
CA LYS A 3 -12.00 -6.18 -51.63
C LYS A 3 -11.45 -7.37 -50.84
N ILE A 4 -10.22 -7.27 -50.34
CA ILE A 4 -9.64 -8.26 -49.43
C ILE A 4 -9.89 -7.75 -48.01
N ILE A 5 -10.77 -8.44 -47.30
CA ILE A 5 -11.19 -8.11 -45.93
C ILE A 5 -10.03 -8.46 -45.01
N THR A 6 -9.50 -7.45 -44.34
CA THR A 6 -8.45 -7.55 -43.33
C THR A 6 -9.09 -8.01 -42.02
N ALA A 7 -8.84 -9.26 -41.61
CA ALA A 7 -9.20 -9.74 -40.29
C ALA A 7 -7.98 -9.57 -39.37
N ILE A 8 -7.90 -8.42 -38.67
CA ILE A 8 -6.95 -8.23 -37.57
C ILE A 8 -7.51 -9.00 -36.37
N PHE A 9 -6.88 -10.13 -36.07
CA PHE A 9 -7.04 -10.88 -34.84
C PHE A 9 -6.50 -10.01 -33.70
N LEU A 10 -7.37 -9.25 -33.03
CA LEU A 10 -7.03 -8.59 -31.77
C LEU A 10 -6.87 -9.67 -30.70
N SER A 11 -5.67 -10.24 -30.63
CA SER A 11 -5.20 -11.02 -29.49
C SER A 11 -5.03 -10.04 -28.32
N GLY A 12 -6.11 -9.86 -27.56
CA GLY A 12 -6.09 -9.09 -26.33
C GLY A 12 -5.20 -9.80 -25.31
N CYS A 13 -4.02 -9.25 -25.04
CA CYS A 13 -3.23 -9.62 -23.89
C CYS A 13 -4.07 -9.35 -22.62
N ALA A 14 -4.55 -10.39 -21.97
CA ALA A 14 -5.06 -10.30 -20.61
C ALA A 14 -3.86 -9.98 -19.71
N PHE A 15 -3.66 -8.71 -19.39
CA PHE A 15 -2.76 -8.33 -18.31
C PHE A 15 -3.39 -8.81 -17.01
N ALA A 16 -2.90 -9.94 -16.49
CA ALA A 16 -3.18 -10.35 -15.12
C ALA A 16 -2.51 -9.33 -14.19
N SER A 17 -3.25 -8.30 -13.79
CA SER A 17 -2.81 -7.38 -12.74
C SER A 17 -2.83 -8.12 -11.41
N THR A 18 -1.65 -8.49 -10.89
CA THR A 18 -1.54 -9.02 -9.53
C THR A 18 -1.92 -7.91 -8.55
N ALA A 19 -2.82 -8.22 -7.62
CA ALA A 19 -3.21 -7.29 -6.57
C ALA A 19 -1.99 -7.03 -5.68
N ALA A 20 -1.69 -5.76 -5.40
CA ALA A 20 -0.62 -5.42 -4.48
C ALA A 20 -0.94 -5.97 -3.08
N GLN A 21 0.09 -6.43 -2.38
CA GLN A 21 -0.03 -6.94 -1.02
C GLN A 21 0.91 -6.18 -0.09
N ILE A 22 0.59 -6.19 1.21
CA ILE A 22 1.50 -5.68 2.22
C ILE A 22 2.50 -6.78 2.62
N ASN A 23 3.78 -6.45 2.68
CA ASN A 23 4.85 -7.42 3.00
C ASN A 23 5.06 -7.65 4.52
N GLY A 24 4.36 -6.91 5.38
CA GLY A 24 4.42 -7.04 6.84
C GLY A 24 5.72 -6.56 7.50
N LYS A 25 6.67 -5.98 6.74
CA LYS A 25 8.00 -5.57 7.27
C LYS A 25 8.02 -4.17 7.86
N TYR A 26 7.02 -3.37 7.55
CA TYR A 26 6.93 -1.99 8.00
C TYR A 26 5.58 -1.73 8.67
N PRO A 27 5.54 -0.85 9.68
CA PRO A 27 4.31 -0.45 10.31
C PRO A 27 3.41 0.31 9.33
N VAL A 28 2.10 0.20 9.56
CA VAL A 28 1.07 1.02 8.94
C VAL A 28 0.43 1.87 10.03
N CYS A 29 0.01 3.09 9.68
CA CYS A 29 -0.64 4.01 10.60
C CYS A 29 -2.00 4.43 10.08
N ILE A 30 -2.95 4.66 10.98
CA ILE A 30 -4.36 4.98 10.64
C ILE A 30 -4.54 6.40 10.06
N SER A 31 -3.50 7.23 10.08
CA SER A 31 -3.52 8.58 9.53
C SER A 31 -2.13 9.03 9.06
N ARG A 32 -2.07 10.04 8.17
CA ARG A 32 -0.81 10.66 7.74
C ARG A 32 -0.08 11.32 8.92
N GLU A 33 -0.81 11.98 9.82
CA GLU A 33 -0.23 12.62 11.00
C GLU A 33 0.46 11.61 11.92
N SER A 34 -0.19 10.47 12.18
CA SER A 34 0.38 9.39 12.99
C SER A 34 1.61 8.77 12.31
N PHE A 35 1.60 8.65 10.98
CA PHE A 35 2.77 8.22 10.23
C PHE A 35 3.92 9.23 10.34
N ASP A 36 3.67 10.52 10.17
CA ASP A 36 4.70 11.56 10.30
C ASP A 36 5.29 11.60 11.73
N LYS A 37 4.44 11.42 12.76
CA LYS A 37 4.88 11.23 14.16
C LYS A 37 5.78 10.01 14.31
N LEU A 38 5.40 8.86 13.74
CA LEU A 38 6.21 7.65 13.77
C LEU A 38 7.59 7.88 13.13
N GLN A 39 7.66 8.55 11.98
CA GLN A 39 8.92 8.85 11.31
C GLN A 39 9.81 9.74 12.18
N ALA A 40 9.25 10.74 12.85
CA ALA A 40 9.99 11.57 13.80
C ALA A 40 10.49 10.76 15.00
N ILE A 41 9.66 9.91 15.58
CA ILE A 41 10.03 9.00 16.68
C ILE A 41 11.22 8.11 16.27
N LEU A 42 11.16 7.48 15.09
CA LEU A 42 12.22 6.62 14.59
C LEU A 42 13.52 7.41 14.34
N LYS A 43 13.43 8.61 13.76
CA LYS A 43 14.58 9.50 13.55
C LYS A 43 15.30 9.86 14.85
N HIS A 44 14.57 10.00 15.95
CA HIS A 44 15.11 10.36 17.26
C HIS A 44 15.42 9.15 18.14
N GLY A 45 15.10 7.92 17.71
CA GLY A 45 15.36 6.70 18.48
C GLY A 45 14.55 6.61 19.79
N ASP A 46 13.38 7.24 19.88
CA ASP A 46 12.56 7.25 21.09
C ASP A 46 11.75 5.95 21.22
N GLU A 47 12.33 4.95 21.89
CA GLU A 47 11.69 3.65 22.09
C GLU A 47 10.38 3.72 22.90
N SER A 48 10.27 4.68 23.82
CA SER A 48 9.07 4.84 24.65
C SER A 48 7.91 5.35 23.81
N ALA A 49 8.16 6.40 23.03
CA ALA A 49 7.19 6.92 22.08
C ALA A 49 6.85 5.90 21.00
N PHE A 50 7.83 5.11 20.53
CA PHE A 50 7.59 4.02 19.58
C PHE A 50 6.62 2.97 20.14
N LYS A 51 6.88 2.48 21.36
CA LYS A 51 5.98 1.52 22.02
C LYS A 51 4.58 2.09 22.23
N LYS A 52 4.46 3.39 22.48
CA LYS A 52 3.17 4.06 22.65
C LYS A 52 2.41 4.15 21.34
N ILE A 53 3.02 4.68 20.29
CA ILE A 53 2.35 4.90 19.00
C ILE A 53 1.94 3.57 18.33
N MET A 54 2.76 2.52 18.49
CA MET A 54 2.46 1.17 17.98
C MET A 54 1.32 0.45 18.72
N LYS A 55 0.81 1.02 19.83
CA LYS A 55 -0.36 0.50 20.55
C LYS A 55 -1.63 1.29 20.28
N THR A 56 -1.51 2.48 19.71
CA THR A 56 -2.63 3.44 19.62
C THR A 56 -2.96 3.85 18.19
N GLU A 57 -1.96 4.12 17.36
CA GLU A 57 -2.17 4.76 16.05
C GLU A 57 -1.50 4.00 14.90
N CYS A 58 -0.50 3.18 15.18
CA CYS A 58 0.20 2.37 14.20
C CYS A 58 0.26 0.92 14.64
N PHE A 59 0.40 0.00 13.69
CA PHE A 59 0.51 -1.43 13.95
C PHE A 59 1.33 -2.12 12.87
N MET A 60 1.81 -3.33 13.17
CA MET A 60 2.45 -4.19 12.16
C MET A 60 1.37 -5.00 11.45
N PRO A 61 1.16 -4.80 10.14
CA PRO A 61 0.19 -5.59 9.39
C PRO A 61 0.72 -7.01 9.18
N GLN A 62 -0.21 -7.97 9.01
CA GLN A 62 0.18 -9.32 8.60
C GLN A 62 0.72 -9.30 7.15
N GLU A 63 1.74 -10.11 6.90
CA GLU A 63 2.24 -10.33 5.54
C GLU A 63 1.16 -10.96 4.65
N GLY A 64 1.11 -10.53 3.38
CA GLY A 64 0.15 -11.03 2.41
C GLY A 64 -1.23 -10.38 2.50
N MET A 65 -1.42 -9.41 3.40
CA MET A 65 -2.67 -8.67 3.52
C MET A 65 -3.00 -7.97 2.19
N PRO A 66 -4.17 -8.23 1.58
CA PRO A 66 -4.51 -7.71 0.27
C PRO A 66 -4.76 -6.20 0.34
N VAL A 67 -4.15 -5.46 -0.58
CA VAL A 67 -4.43 -4.03 -0.77
C VAL A 67 -5.54 -3.91 -1.81
N GLU A 68 -6.71 -3.46 -1.36
CA GLU A 68 -7.84 -3.18 -2.24
C GLU A 68 -7.50 -2.07 -3.22
N LYS A 69 -6.87 -1.00 -2.71
CA LYS A 69 -6.46 0.12 -3.56
C LYS A 69 -5.23 0.83 -3.01
N VAL A 70 -4.26 1.08 -3.87
CA VAL A 70 -3.20 2.06 -3.60
C VAL A 70 -3.76 3.43 -3.97
N VAL A 71 -4.03 4.29 -2.98
CA VAL A 71 -4.66 5.61 -3.18
C VAL A 71 -3.62 6.62 -3.67
N ALA A 72 -2.44 6.61 -3.07
CA ALA A 72 -1.33 7.46 -3.45
C ALA A 72 0.00 6.74 -3.20
N ARG A 73 0.98 7.00 -4.07
CA ARG A 73 2.41 6.79 -3.78
C ARG A 73 3.10 8.12 -4.02
N GLY A 74 3.65 8.70 -2.98
CA GLY A 74 4.49 9.86 -3.15
C GLY A 74 5.80 9.43 -3.79
N TRP A 75 5.99 9.88 -5.03
CA TRP A 75 7.18 9.56 -5.83
C TRP A 75 8.45 10.06 -5.15
N THR A 76 8.35 11.17 -4.42
CA THR A 76 9.50 11.87 -3.82
C THR A 76 9.65 11.67 -2.31
N ASP A 77 8.57 11.36 -1.60
CA ASP A 77 8.60 11.24 -0.12
C ASP A 77 8.60 9.79 0.38
N GLY A 78 8.46 8.80 -0.53
CA GLY A 78 8.48 7.38 -0.17
C GLY A 78 7.26 6.92 0.62
N VAL A 79 6.17 7.71 0.66
CA VAL A 79 4.97 7.38 1.43
C VAL A 79 3.88 6.81 0.53
N ALA A 80 3.18 5.79 1.01
CA ALA A 80 2.01 5.22 0.37
C ALA A 80 0.77 5.38 1.25
N GLN A 81 -0.32 5.79 0.62
CA GLN A 81 -1.67 5.71 1.19
C GLN A 81 -2.38 4.52 0.58
N LEU A 82 -2.89 3.62 1.42
CA LEU A 82 -3.49 2.36 1.03
C LEU A 82 -4.92 2.27 1.57
N LYS A 83 -5.79 1.61 0.80
CA LYS A 83 -7.07 1.09 1.26
C LYS A 83 -6.95 -0.42 1.38
N VAL A 84 -7.21 -0.91 2.58
CA VAL A 84 -7.07 -2.32 2.95
C VAL A 84 -8.42 -2.80 3.45
N TYR A 85 -8.89 -3.92 2.92
CA TYR A 85 -10.12 -4.54 3.40
C TYR A 85 -9.79 -5.64 4.40
N ALA A 86 -10.32 -5.52 5.61
CA ALA A 86 -10.13 -6.50 6.68
C ALA A 86 -11.40 -6.56 7.53
N ASP A 87 -11.80 -7.77 7.94
CA ASP A 87 -12.93 -8.00 8.87
C ASP A 87 -14.26 -7.33 8.48
N GLY A 88 -14.53 -7.18 7.17
CA GLY A 88 -15.77 -6.57 6.69
C GLY A 88 -15.70 -5.05 6.52
N GLU A 89 -14.56 -4.44 6.85
CA GLU A 89 -14.36 -3.00 6.84
C GLU A 89 -13.20 -2.59 5.92
N LEU A 90 -13.27 -1.37 5.42
CA LEU A 90 -12.23 -0.80 4.58
C LEU A 90 -11.47 0.28 5.36
N TYR A 91 -10.19 0.02 5.63
CA TYR A 91 -9.30 0.89 6.37
C TYR A 91 -8.46 1.75 5.43
N ASP A 92 -8.28 3.02 5.78
CA ASP A 92 -7.34 3.92 5.14
C ASP A 92 -6.07 3.99 5.99
N VAL A 93 -4.95 3.56 5.41
CA VAL A 93 -3.69 3.43 6.15
C VAL A 93 -2.51 4.03 5.39
N TRP A 94 -1.51 4.46 6.14
CA TRP A 94 -0.32 5.15 5.67
C TRP A 94 0.93 4.37 6.04
N THR A 95 1.84 4.18 5.09
CA THR A 95 3.08 3.43 5.28
C THR A 95 4.14 3.83 4.27
N ASN A 96 5.32 3.22 4.30
CA ASN A 96 6.35 3.39 3.28
C ASN A 96 5.96 2.67 1.98
N THR A 97 6.39 3.17 0.82
CA THR A 97 6.14 2.53 -0.48
C THR A 97 6.71 1.12 -0.59
N GLU A 98 7.80 0.86 0.14
CA GLU A 98 8.51 -0.40 0.27
C GLU A 98 7.70 -1.47 1.01
N SER A 99 6.60 -1.09 1.66
CA SER A 99 5.66 -2.01 2.28
C SER A 99 4.86 -2.80 1.25
N LEU A 100 4.82 -2.36 -0.01
CA LEU A 100 4.06 -3.00 -1.08
C LEU A 100 4.91 -4.05 -1.81
N GLN A 101 4.35 -5.24 -1.94
CA GLN A 101 4.83 -6.30 -2.83
C GLN A 101 3.81 -6.55 -3.97
N LYS A 102 4.31 -7.04 -5.09
CA LYS A 102 3.51 -7.39 -6.28
C LYS A 102 3.15 -8.86 -6.29
#